data_AF-A0A377N6X2-F1
#
_entry.id   AF-A0A377N6X2-F1
#
_cell.length_a   1.000
_cell.length_b   1.000
_cell.length_c   1.000
_cell.angle_alpha   90.00
_cell.angle_beta   90.00
_cell.angle_gamma   90.00
#
_symmetry.space_group_name_H-M   'P 1'
#
loop_
_entity.id
_entity.type
_entity.pdbx_description
1 polymer ?
#
loop_
_entity_poly.entity_id
_entity_poly.type
_entity_poly.pdbx_seq_one_letter_code
_entity_poly.pdbx_strand_id
1 'polypeptide(L)' 'MDVEAKNQIYQIVRQLATEGKSIIFVSSEVEELPLVCDRILLLQQGTLTRTLTSPVSTEELMAEILASH' A
#
# COMPACT_ATOMS: atom_id res chain seq x y z
N MET A 1 -3.62 -11.58 -12.32
CA MET A 1 -2.46 -12.44 -12.03
C MET A 1 -2.91 -13.54 -11.09
N ASP A 2 -2.22 -14.68 -11.07
CA ASP A 2 -2.50 -15.75 -10.10
C ASP A 2 -2.41 -15.22 -8.65
N VAL A 3 -3.43 -15.51 -7.84
CA VAL A 3 -3.52 -15.08 -6.43
C VAL A 3 -2.35 -15.66 -5.63
N GLU A 4 -1.93 -16.89 -5.96
CA GLU A 4 -0.81 -17.58 -5.32
C GLU A 4 0.51 -16.81 -5.53
N ALA A 5 0.76 -16.36 -6.77
CA ALA A 5 1.98 -15.65 -7.13
C ALA A 5 2.08 -14.29 -6.43
N LYS A 6 0.96 -13.58 -6.26
CA LYS A 6 0.91 -12.30 -5.53
C LYS A 6 1.26 -12.47 -4.05
N ASN A 7 0.70 -13.49 -3.41
CA ASN A 7 0.99 -13.79 -2.01
C ASN A 7 2.49 -14.04 -1.77
N GLN A 8 3.18 -14.72 -2.71
CA GLN A 8 4.63 -14.89 -2.63
C GLN A 8 5.38 -13.56 -2.71
N ILE A 9 4.96 -12.65 -3.59
CA ILE A 9 5.55 -11.30 -3.68
C ILE A 9 5.38 -10.55 -2.36
N TYR A 10 4.18 -10.58 -1.76
CA TYR A 10 3.93 -9.89 -0.48
C TYR A 10 4.80 -10.45 0.64
N GLN A 11 4.95 -11.78 0.70
CA GLN A 11 5.84 -12.43 1.67
C GLN A 11 7.30 -11.99 1.49
N ILE A 12 7.79 -11.93 0.26
CA ILE A 12 9.15 -11.46 -0.04
C ILE A 12 9.31 -9.99 0.38
N VAL A 13 8.34 -9.13 0.05
CA VAL A 13 8.36 -7.71 0.43
C VAL A 13 8.39 -7.56 1.95
N ARG A 14 7.51 -8.26 2.68
CA ARG A 14 7.49 -8.25 4.14
C ARG A 14 8.80 -8.76 4.74
N GLN A 15 9.33 -9.86 4.22
CA GLN A 15 10.61 -10.43 4.67
C GLN A 15 11.75 -9.41 4.51
N LEU A 16 11.88 -8.81 3.33
CA LEU A 16 12.90 -7.79 3.07
C LEU A 16 12.74 -6.57 3.99
N ALA A 17 11.50 -6.14 4.26
CA ALA A 17 11.23 -5.04 5.20
C ALA A 17 11.67 -5.41 6.63
N THR A 18 11.38 -6.64 7.09
CA THR A 18 11.82 -7.11 8.43
C THR A 18 13.33 -7.23 8.57
N GLU A 19 14.06 -7.39 7.46
CA GLU A 19 15.53 -7.33 7.43
C GLU A 19 16.09 -5.89 7.49
N GLY A 20 15.23 -4.89 7.65
CA GLY A 20 15.61 -3.47 7.75
C GLY A 20 15.78 -2.78 6.41
N LYS A 21 15.34 -3.39 5.30
CA LYS A 21 15.39 -2.76 3.97
C LYS A 21 14.18 -1.85 3.77
N SER A 22 14.39 -0.69 3.15
CA SER A 22 13.29 0.17 2.70
C SER A 22 12.78 -0.31 1.35
N ILE A 23 11.45 -0.38 1.19
CA ILE A 23 10.79 -0.83 -0.02
C ILE A 23 9.75 0.19 -0.44
N ILE A 24 9.73 0.54 -1.73
CA ILE A 24 8.66 1.33 -2.33
C ILE A 24 7.76 0.36 -3.10
N PHE A 25 6.54 0.17 -2.59
CA PHE A 25 5.54 -0.68 -3.22
C PHE A 25 4.53 0.20 -3.97
N VAL A 26 4.37 -0.06 -5.27
CA VAL A 26 3.44 0.66 -6.15
C VAL A 26 2.47 -0.35 -6.73
N SER A 27 1.18 -0.19 -6.45
CA SER A 27 0.12 -1.03 -6.99
C SER A 27 -1.06 -0.16 -7.42
N SER A 28 -1.75 -0.59 -8.48
CA SER A 28 -3.04 -0.05 -8.89
C SER A 28 -4.21 -0.72 -8.16
N GLU A 29 -3.95 -1.78 -7.40
CA GLU A 29 -4.96 -2.53 -6.65
C GLU A 29 -4.94 -2.07 -5.19
N VAL A 30 -5.86 -1.17 -4.86
CA VAL A 30 -5.93 -0.48 -3.56
C VAL A 30 -6.06 -1.46 -2.40
N GLU A 31 -6.76 -2.59 -2.62
CA GLU A 31 -7.00 -3.64 -1.62
C GLU A 31 -5.71 -4.33 -1.14
N GLU A 32 -4.64 -4.28 -1.93
CA GLU A 32 -3.35 -4.90 -1.60
C GLU A 32 -2.52 -4.05 -0.65
N LEU A 33 -2.65 -2.72 -0.73
CA LEU A 33 -1.77 -1.78 -0.03
C LEU A 33 -1.85 -1.95 1.50
N PRO A 34 -3.04 -2.07 2.12
CA PRO A 34 -3.15 -2.36 3.55
C PRO A 34 -2.46 -3.64 4.03
N LEU A 35 -2.38 -4.67 3.16
CA LEU A 35 -1.81 -5.97 3.50
C LEU A 35 -0.28 -5.93 3.59
N VAL A 36 0.34 -5.06 2.79
CA VAL A 36 1.79 -5.08 2.56
C VAL A 36 2.50 -3.87 3.17
N CYS A 37 1.88 -2.69 3.15
CA CYS A 37 2.54 -1.44 3.48
C CYS A 37 2.41 -1.08 4.96
N ASP A 38 3.49 -0.53 5.54
CA ASP A 38 3.45 0.10 6.86
C ASP A 38 2.94 1.54 6.78
N ARG A 39 3.14 2.18 5.62
CA ARG A 39 2.69 3.54 5.31
C ARG A 39 2.20 3.62 3.86
N ILE A 40 1.11 4.35 3.63
CA ILE A 40 0.51 4.56 2.31
C ILE A 40 0.50 6.06 2.02
N LEU A 41 1.07 6.46 0.89
CA LEU A 41 1.20 7.84 0.47
C LEU A 41 0.29 8.06 -0.74
N LEU A 42 -0.67 8.98 -0.62
CA LEU A 42 -1.54 9.34 -1.74
C LEU A 42 -0.91 10.48 -2.54
N LEU A 43 -0.64 10.21 -3.82
CA LEU A 43 -0.14 11.17 -4.79
C LEU A 43 -1.23 11.46 -5.83
N GLN A 44 -1.73 12.68 -5.85
CA GLN A 44 -2.77 13.12 -6.79
C GLN A 44 -2.35 14.43 -7.45
N GLN A 45 -2.46 14.48 -8.78
CA GLN A 45 -2.08 15.66 -9.57
C GLN A 45 -0.66 16.19 -9.24
N GLY A 46 0.29 15.29 -8.99
CA GLY A 46 1.67 15.63 -8.65
C GLY A 46 1.88 16.12 -7.22
N THR A 47 0.84 16.12 -6.38
CA THR A 47 0.89 16.56 -4.98
C THR A 47 0.64 15.41 -4.02
N LEU A 48 1.43 15.32 -2.96
CA LEU A 48 1.16 14.38 -1.87
C LEU A 48 -0.01 14.91 -1.02
N THR A 49 -1.17 14.26 -1.10
CA THR A 49 -2.40 14.74 -0.45
C THR A 49 -2.60 14.14 0.94
N ARG A 50 -2.20 12.88 1.13
CA ARG A 50 -2.38 12.14 2.39
C ARG A 50 -1.22 11.19 2.68
N THR A 51 -1.04 10.88 3.96
CA THR A 51 -0.18 9.80 4.43
C THR A 51 -0.95 9.03 5.50
N LEU A 52 -1.16 7.75 5.25
CA LEU A 52 -1.80 6.82 6.16
C LEU A 52 -0.72 5.90 6.76
N THR A 53 -0.85 5.56 8.04
CA THR A 53 0.06 4.64 8.73
C THR A 53 -0.73 3.42 9.20
N SER A 54 -0.18 2.23 8.98
CA SER A 54 -0.80 0.97 9.38
C SER A 54 -1.13 0.94 10.89
N PRO A 55 -2.27 0.33 11.31
CA PRO A 55 -3.25 -0.36 10.48
C PRO A 55 -4.15 0.61 9.70
N VAL A 56 -4.37 0.30 8.42
CA VAL A 56 -5.28 1.03 7.53
C VAL A 56 -6.28 0.02 7.01
N SER A 57 -7.57 0.36 7.00
CA SER A 57 -8.57 -0.49 6.34
C SER A 57 -8.71 -0.11 4.86
N THR A 58 -9.11 -1.06 4.02
CA THR A 58 -9.43 -0.76 2.61
C THR A 58 -10.50 0.34 2.51
N GLU A 59 -11.50 0.31 3.40
CA GLU A 59 -12.58 1.31 3.42
C GLU A 59 -12.06 2.72 3.74
N GLU A 60 -11.20 2.85 4.75
CA GLU A 60 -10.54 4.11 5.12
C GLU A 60 -9.67 4.64 3.97
N LEU A 61 -8.88 3.77 3.35
CA LEU A 61 -8.04 4.15 2.21
C LEU A 61 -8.86 4.63 1.02
N MET A 62 -9.95 3.93 0.71
CA MET A 62 -10.88 4.34 -0.36
C MET A 62 -11.56 5.67 -0.04
N ALA A 63 -11.95 5.90 1.21
CA ALA A 63 -12.53 7.17 1.64
C ALA A 63 -11.57 8.35 1.42
N GLU A 64 -10.29 8.20 1.77
CA GLU A 64 -9.27 9.24 1.55
C GLU A 64 -8.98 9.53 0.08
N ILE A 65 -8.99 8.47 -0.77
CA ILE A 65 -8.86 8.61 -2.22
C ILE A 65 -10.01 9.44 -2.78
N LEU A 66 -11.25 9.13 -2.38
CA LEU A 66 -12.47 9.80 -2.85
C LEU A 66 -12.61 11.22 -2.30
N ALA A 67 -12.18 11.48 -1.07
CA ALA A 67 -12.28 12.80 -0.43
C ALA A 67 -11.39 13.87 -1.07
N SER A 68 -10.48 13.46 -1.97
CA SER A 68 -9.53 14.36 -2.63
C SER A 68 -9.93 14.67 -4.09
N HIS A 69 -11.18 14.38 -4.47
CA HIS A 69 -11.81 14.75 -5.74
C HIS A 69 -12.76 15.94 -5.59
#